data_AF-G4FPU7-F1
#
_entry.id   AF-G4FPU7-F1
#
_cell.length_a   1.000
_cell.length_b   1.000
_cell.length_c   1.000
_cell.angle_alpha   90.00
_cell.angle_beta   90.00
_cell.angle_gamma   90.00
#
_symmetry.space_group_name_H-M   'P 1'
#
loop_
_entity.id
_entity.type
_entity.pdbx_description
1 polymer ?
#
loop_
_entity_poly.entity_id
_entity_poly.type
_entity_poly.pdbx_seq_one_letter_code
_entity_poly.pdbx_strand_id
1 'polypeptide(L)'
;MFSRLADQYRTVVQDLVMSLHALASSLQKQGIVATCYGCDDGQGHDGHGASFVAELGDQHLVRFLVSDFGISWVESRNGRELVKFEGAEAIQELQRIATTIQERATTGSTPETASR
;
A
#
# COMPACT_ATOMS: atom_id res chain seq x y z
N MET A 1 -15.50 25.28 -7.10
CA MET A 1 -15.31 24.56 -5.82
C MET A 1 -15.22 23.06 -6.05
N PHE A 2 -16.20 22.44 -6.69
CA PHE A 2 -16.20 21.00 -7.00
C PHE A 2 -15.06 20.55 -7.92
N SER A 3 -14.75 21.33 -8.97
CA SER A 3 -13.58 21.07 -9.84
C SER A 3 -12.27 21.07 -9.08
N ARG A 4 -12.04 22.08 -8.24
CA ARG A 4 -10.85 22.17 -7.37
C ARG A 4 -10.73 20.95 -6.45
N LEU A 5 -11.84 20.42 -5.92
CA LEU A 5 -11.81 19.22 -5.08
C LEU A 5 -11.42 17.98 -5.90
N ALA A 6 -11.94 17.85 -7.12
CA ALA A 6 -11.57 16.75 -8.02
C ALA A 6 -10.08 16.82 -8.43
N ASP A 7 -9.58 18.01 -8.76
CA ASP A 7 -8.16 18.20 -9.10
C ASP A 7 -7.25 17.88 -7.90
N GLN A 8 -7.65 18.27 -6.69
CA GLN A 8 -6.92 17.91 -5.46
C GLN A 8 -6.91 16.40 -5.22
N TYR A 9 -8.05 15.74 -5.44
CA TYR A 9 -8.14 14.30 -5.30
C TYR A 9 -7.21 13.58 -6.29
N ARG A 10 -7.13 14.04 -7.55
CA ARG A 10 -6.21 13.51 -8.56
C ARG A 10 -4.74 13.63 -8.15
N THR A 11 -4.33 14.78 -7.60
CA THR A 11 -2.98 14.95 -7.05
C THR A 11 -2.72 13.96 -5.91
N VAL A 12 -3.68 13.79 -4.99
CA VAL A 12 -3.55 12.80 -3.89
C VAL A 12 -3.44 11.38 -4.44
N VAL A 13 -4.19 11.01 -5.47
CA VAL A 13 -4.10 9.70 -6.13
C VAL A 13 -2.69 9.48 -6.70
N GLN A 14 -2.13 10.46 -7.42
CA GLN A 14 -0.78 10.38 -7.97
C GLN A 14 0.28 10.17 -6.87
N ASP A 15 0.22 10.95 -5.79
CA ASP A 15 1.14 10.84 -4.65
C ASP A 15 1.02 9.48 -3.95
N LEU A 16 -0.21 8.96 -3.82
CA LEU A 16 -0.45 7.62 -3.28
C LEU A 16 0.15 6.55 -4.18
N VAL A 17 -0.02 6.62 -5.50
CA VAL A 17 0.58 5.66 -6.43
C VAL A 17 2.10 5.61 -6.26
N MET A 18 2.77 6.76 -6.19
CA MET A 18 4.22 6.83 -5.95
C MET A 18 4.61 6.21 -4.59
N SER A 19 3.83 6.51 -3.55
CA SER A 19 4.05 5.99 -2.19
C SER A 19 3.89 4.47 -2.13
N LEU A 20 2.91 3.90 -2.84
CA LEU A 20 2.67 2.46 -2.89
C LEU A 20 3.79 1.71 -3.61
N HIS A 21 4.34 2.28 -4.69
CA HIS A 21 5.52 1.71 -5.35
C HIS A 21 6.75 1.69 -4.43
N ALA A 22 6.98 2.77 -3.69
CA ALA A 22 8.06 2.86 -2.71
C ALA A 22 7.85 1.85 -1.56
N LEU A 23 6.62 1.74 -1.03
CA LEU A 23 6.27 0.81 0.03
C LEU A 23 6.48 -0.64 -0.40
N ALA A 24 6.00 -1.03 -1.59
CA ALA A 24 6.22 -2.37 -2.13
C ALA A 24 7.71 -2.68 -2.27
N SER A 25 8.50 -1.75 -2.80
CA SER A 25 9.94 -1.89 -2.94
C SER A 25 10.65 -2.05 -1.59
N SER A 26 10.21 -1.30 -0.57
CA SER A 26 10.75 -1.40 0.80
C SER A 26 10.43 -2.75 1.44
N LEU A 27 9.20 -3.23 1.27
CA LEU A 27 8.74 -4.53 1.75
C LEU A 27 9.51 -5.70 1.12
N GLN A 28 9.70 -5.67 -0.20
CA GLN A 28 10.49 -6.68 -0.91
C GLN A 28 11.92 -6.78 -0.38
N LYS A 29 12.57 -5.64 -0.08
CA LYS A 29 13.92 -5.60 0.51
C LYS A 29 13.98 -6.24 1.91
N GLN A 30 12.85 -6.32 2.61
CA GLN A 30 12.72 -6.96 3.92
C GLN A 30 12.27 -8.43 3.82
N GLY A 31 12.18 -8.99 2.61
CA GLY A 31 11.76 -10.37 2.37
C GLY A 31 10.24 -10.58 2.42
N ILE A 32 9.45 -9.51 2.44
CA ILE A 32 7.99 -9.59 2.41
C ILE A 32 7.52 -9.59 0.96
N VAL A 33 6.61 -10.51 0.63
CA VAL A 33 5.98 -10.58 -0.70
C VAL A 33 5.03 -9.39 -0.84
N ALA A 34 5.45 -8.38 -1.60
CA ALA A 34 4.64 -7.21 -1.90
C ALA A 34 4.78 -6.83 -3.37
N THR A 35 3.70 -6.37 -3.99
CA THR A 35 3.66 -5.92 -5.38
C THR A 35 2.78 -4.68 -5.49
N CYS A 36 3.13 -3.78 -6.40
CA CYS A 36 2.32 -2.62 -6.74
C CYS A 36 2.27 -2.53 -8.26
N TYR A 37 1.05 -2.59 -8.81
CA TYR A 37 0.81 -2.46 -10.24
C TYR A 37 0.09 -1.14 -10.49
N GLY A 38 0.65 -0.29 -11.35
CA GLY A 38 -0.06 0.88 -11.88
C GLY A 38 -1.06 0.45 -12.95
N CYS A 39 -2.20 1.13 -13.01
CA CYS A 39 -3.15 0.97 -14.11
C CYS A 39 -2.84 2.00 -15.20
N ASP A 40 -1.93 1.69 -16.12
CA ASP A 40 -1.76 2.49 -17.34
C ASP A 40 -2.83 2.06 -18.35
N ASP A 41 -3.80 2.93 -18.64
CA ASP A 41 -4.87 2.68 -19.59
C ASP A 41 -4.46 2.97 -21.05
N GLY A 42 -3.18 3.30 -21.29
CA GLY A 42 -2.58 3.33 -22.62
C GLY A 42 -3.14 4.43 -23.54
N GLN A 43 -3.89 5.38 -22.99
CA GLN A 43 -4.60 6.41 -23.75
C GLN A 43 -4.18 7.82 -23.36
N GLY A 44 -2.86 8.06 -23.26
CA GLY A 44 -2.26 9.39 -23.42
C GLY A 44 -2.64 10.47 -22.38
N HIS A 45 -3.38 10.10 -21.36
CA HIS A 45 -3.57 10.85 -20.12
C HIS A 45 -3.93 9.81 -19.06
N ASP A 46 -3.01 9.60 -18.12
CA ASP A 46 -3.43 9.65 -16.73
C ASP A 46 -4.40 8.55 -16.25
N GLY A 47 -4.07 7.29 -16.53
CA GLY A 47 -4.54 6.14 -15.75
C GLY A 47 -4.08 6.24 -14.28
N HIS A 48 -4.76 7.09 -13.51
CA HIS A 48 -4.38 7.43 -12.15
C HIS A 48 -4.91 6.38 -11.20
N GLY A 49 -4.16 5.30 -11.04
CA GLY A 49 -4.49 4.31 -10.05
C GLY A 49 -3.44 3.23 -9.90
N ALA A 50 -3.52 2.54 -8.76
CA ALA A 50 -2.67 1.40 -8.47
C ALA A 50 -3.38 0.37 -7.62
N SER A 51 -2.96 -0.88 -7.76
CA SER A 51 -3.27 -1.97 -6.86
C SER A 51 -2.00 -2.43 -6.17
N PHE A 52 -1.92 -2.16 -4.88
CA PHE A 52 -0.90 -2.68 -3.99
C PHE A 52 -1.40 -3.96 -3.31
N VAL A 53 -0.58 -5.00 -3.29
CA VAL A 53 -0.86 -6.27 -2.61
C VAL A 53 0.35 -6.67 -1.77
N ALA A 54 0.13 -7.08 -0.53
CA ALA A 54 1.17 -7.66 0.31
C ALA A 54 0.67 -8.89 1.06
N GLU A 55 1.56 -9.88 1.24
CA GLU A 55 1.33 -11.04 2.10
C GLU A 55 2.01 -10.80 3.46
N LEU A 56 1.22 -10.83 4.53
CA LEU A 56 1.69 -10.59 5.90
C LEU A 56 2.06 -11.87 6.66
N GLY A 57 2.02 -13.02 5.97
CA GLY A 57 2.20 -14.37 6.52
C GLY A 57 0.89 -15.13 6.69
N ASP A 58 0.97 -16.46 6.86
CA ASP A 58 -0.18 -17.36 7.03
C ASP A 58 -1.31 -17.16 5.99
N GLN A 59 -0.94 -16.93 4.73
CA GLN A 59 -1.87 -16.64 3.63
C GLN A 59 -2.79 -15.42 3.90
N HIS A 60 -2.40 -14.52 4.81
CA HIS A 60 -3.06 -13.24 5.05
C HIS A 60 -2.57 -12.22 4.04
N LEU A 61 -3.45 -11.89 3.09
CA LEU A 61 -3.20 -10.92 2.03
C LEU A 61 -3.95 -9.63 2.33
N VAL A 62 -3.27 -8.52 2.13
CA VAL A 62 -3.89 -7.18 2.09
C VAL A 62 -3.83 -6.64 0.68
N ARG A 63 -4.85 -5.90 0.28
CA ARG A 63 -4.92 -5.20 -0.99
C ARG A 63 -5.38 -3.78 -0.76
N PHE A 64 -4.61 -2.82 -1.24
CA PHE A 64 -4.99 -1.41 -1.29
C PHE A 64 -5.16 -1.01 -2.75
N LEU A 65 -6.35 -0.53 -3.11
CA LEU A 65 -6.67 -0.01 -4.43
C LEU A 65 -6.92 1.48 -4.32
N VAL A 66 -6.29 2.26 -5.19
CA VAL A 66 -6.53 3.70 -5.33
C VAL A 66 -6.76 4.02 -6.80
N SER A 67 -7.75 4.85 -7.07
CA SER A 67 -7.99 5.45 -8.38
C SER A 67 -8.79 6.75 -8.27
N ASP A 68 -8.96 7.43 -9.41
CA ASP A 68 -9.91 8.54 -9.57
C ASP A 68 -11.36 8.19 -9.14
N PHE A 69 -11.73 6.90 -9.09
CA PHE A 69 -13.07 6.44 -8.70
C PHE A 69 -13.21 6.11 -7.22
N GLY A 70 -12.11 5.98 -6.48
CA GLY A 70 -12.16 5.66 -5.06
C GLY A 70 -10.92 4.97 -4.52
N ILE A 71 -10.96 4.72 -3.21
CA ILE A 71 -9.90 4.10 -2.43
C ILE A 71 -10.51 2.99 -1.61
N SER A 72 -9.89 1.79 -1.64
CA SER A 72 -10.34 0.66 -0.83
C SER A 72 -9.18 -0.13 -0.25
N TRP A 73 -9.44 -0.75 0.90
CA TRP A 73 -8.59 -1.74 1.55
C TRP A 73 -9.38 -3.04 1.68
N VAL A 74 -8.75 -4.15 1.36
CA VAL A 74 -9.31 -5.49 1.55
C VAL A 74 -8.30 -6.37 2.24
N GLU A 75 -8.71 -7.03 3.31
CA GLU A 75 -7.95 -8.15 3.88
C GLU A 75 -8.60 -9.47 3.50
N SER A 76 -7.78 -10.46 3.22
CA SER A 76 -8.23 -11.82 2.95
C SER A 76 -7.28 -12.83 3.58
N ARG A 77 -7.81 -13.99 3.98
CA ARG A 77 -7.02 -15.10 4.46
C ARG A 77 -7.54 -16.41 3.89
N ASN A 78 -6.63 -17.26 3.42
CA ASN A 78 -6.99 -18.54 2.78
C ASN A 78 -8.01 -18.34 1.63
N GLY A 79 -7.86 -17.26 0.86
CA GLY A 79 -8.74 -16.91 -0.26
C GLY A 79 -10.13 -16.36 0.13
N ARG A 80 -10.40 -16.11 1.42
CA ARG A 80 -11.65 -15.52 1.89
C ARG A 80 -11.44 -14.08 2.33
N GLU A 81 -12.27 -13.17 1.84
CA GLU A 81 -12.32 -11.79 2.33
C GLU A 81 -12.72 -11.79 3.81
N LEU A 82 -11.98 -11.04 4.62
CA LEU A 82 -12.23 -10.87 6.05
C LEU A 82 -12.88 -9.52 6.33
N VAL A 83 -12.34 -8.45 5.72
CA VAL A 83 -12.83 -7.09 5.90
C VAL A 83 -12.53 -6.25 4.67
N LYS A 84 -13.39 -5.26 4.44
CA LYS A 84 -13.21 -4.23 3.44
C LYS A 84 -13.47 -2.86 4.06
N PHE A 85 -12.56 -1.92 3.83
CA PHE A 85 -12.70 -0.51 4.18
C PHE A 85 -12.64 0.35 2.93
N GLU A 86 -13.29 1.51 2.96
CA GLU A 86 -13.37 2.44 1.85
C GLU A 86 -12.94 3.84 2.30
N GLY A 87 -12.41 4.64 1.37
CA GLY A 87 -12.06 6.04 1.61
C GLY A 87 -11.05 6.23 2.75
N ALA A 88 -11.42 7.02 3.75
CA ALA A 88 -10.50 7.40 4.83
C ALA A 88 -10.05 6.23 5.71
N GLU A 89 -10.91 5.24 5.95
CA GLU A 89 -10.56 4.06 6.77
C GLU A 89 -9.53 3.18 6.04
N ALA A 90 -9.63 3.06 4.71
CA ALA A 90 -8.63 2.36 3.92
C ALA A 90 -7.24 3.02 4.02
N ILE A 91 -7.18 4.36 4.06
CA ILE A 91 -5.92 5.10 4.25
C ILE A 91 -5.33 4.86 5.64
N GLN A 92 -6.17 4.76 6.67
CA GLN A 92 -5.72 4.46 8.03
C GLN A 92 -5.06 3.07 8.12
N GLU A 93 -5.65 2.07 7.46
CA GLU A 93 -5.07 0.72 7.41
C GLU A 93 -3.74 0.67 6.64
N LEU A 94 -3.64 1.40 5.52
CA LEU A 94 -2.37 1.54 4.79
C LEU A 94 -1.27 2.15 5.68
N GLN A 95 -1.59 3.22 6.42
CA GLN A 95 -0.67 3.86 7.34
C GLN A 95 -0.25 2.91 8.47
N ARG A 96 -1.19 2.15 9.05
CA ARG A 96 -0.91 1.18 10.12
C ARG A 96 0.13 0.15 9.68
N ILE A 97 0.00 -0.38 8.47
CA ILE A 97 0.96 -1.35 7.93
C ILE A 97 2.30 -0.70 7.64
N ALA A 98 2.32 0.46 6.98
CA ALA A 98 3.55 1.19 6.70
C ALA A 98 4.37 1.47 7.97
N THR A 99 3.71 1.93 9.04
CA THR A 99 4.34 2.16 10.34
C THR A 99 4.87 0.87 10.97
N THR A 100 4.06 -0.20 10.99
CA THR A 100 4.45 -1.50 11.57
C THR A 100 5.69 -2.08 10.89
N ILE A 101 5.79 -1.94 9.57
CA ILE A 101 6.97 -2.36 8.79
C ILE A 101 8.20 -1.53 9.18
N GLN A 102 8.03 -0.22 9.30
CA GLN A 102 9.14 0.69 9.63
C GLN A 102 9.70 0.41 11.03
N GLU A 103 8.85 0.10 12.00
CA GLU A 103 9.24 -0.30 13.36
C GLU A 103 10.00 -1.64 13.41
N ARG A 104 9.61 -2.61 12.57
CA ARG A 104 10.35 -3.88 12.45
C ARG A 104 11.74 -3.68 11.83
N ALA A 105 11.86 -2.78 10.87
CA ALA A 105 13.15 -2.46 10.24
C ALA A 105 14.13 -1.80 11.21
N THR A 106 13.66 -0.96 12.14
CA THR A 106 14.52 -0.26 13.12
C THR A 106 14.94 -1.15 14.29
N THR A 107 14.13 -2.14 14.67
CA THR A 107 14.41 -3.05 15.80
C THR A 107 15.30 -4.24 15.43
N GLY A 108 15.52 -4.52 14.14
CA GLY A 108 16.38 -5.61 13.65
C GLY A 108 17.89 -5.31 13.59
N SER A 109 18.36 -4.17 14.10
CA SER A 109 19.77 -3.74 14.03
C SER A 109 20.49 -3.78 15.39
N THR A 110 20.69 -4.97 15.96
CA THR A 110 21.74 -5.20 16.97
C THR A 110 22.47 -6.50 16.67
N PRO A 111 23.71 -6.46 16.13
CA PRO A 111 24.63 -7.55 16.33
C PRO A 111 25.16 -7.41 17.77
N GLU A 112 24.58 -8.18 18.69
CA GLU A 112 25.27 -8.51 19.93
C GLU A 112 26.43 -9.44 19.58
N THR A 113 27.58 -8.87 19.24
CA THR A 113 28.85 -9.60 19.24
C THR A 113 29.25 -9.82 20.69
N ALA A 114 28.65 -10.83 21.31
CA ALA A 114 29.23 -11.49 22.47
C ALA A 114 30.39 -12.36 21.98
N SER A 115 31.63 -11.89 22.14
CA SER A 115 32.79 -12.79 22.22
C SER A 115 34.02 -12.10 22.81
N ARG A 116 34.35 -12.57 24.02
CA ARG A 116 35.67 -12.80 24.64
C ARG A 116 36.59 -11.62 24.92
#